data_AF-A0A086LXB9-F1
#
_entry.id   AF-A0A086LXB9-F1
#
_cell.length_a   1.000
_cell.length_b   1.000
_cell.length_c   1.000
_cell.angle_alpha   90.00
_cell.angle_beta   90.00
_cell.angle_gamma   90.00
#
_symmetry.space_group_name_H-M   'P 1'
#
loop_
_entity.id
_entity.type
_entity.pdbx_description
1 polymer ?
#
loop_
_entity_poly.entity_id
_entity_poly.type
_entity_poly.pdbx_seq_one_letter_code
_entity_poly.pdbx_strand_id
1 'polypeptide(L)'
;MALSLTWSYGFDKDLVGGVQSLGEGGSERKSIFFVSGTTGVIFTHDGEGNKTQTLLQGHVNAITGVVISTDKKRIVTADKGKDSLLVVWDSETATPVKTIYRPHPT
;
A
#
# COMPACT_ATOMS: atom_id res chain seq x y z
N MET A 1 12.70 -22.91 3.03
CA MET A 1 11.31 -22.53 3.35
C MET A 1 11.29 -21.03 3.57
N ALA A 2 10.53 -20.29 2.77
CA ALA A 2 10.37 -18.84 2.94
C ALA A 2 9.15 -18.57 3.82
N LEU A 3 9.26 -17.63 4.76
CA LEU A 3 8.13 -17.17 5.56
C LEU A 3 7.22 -16.30 4.68
N SER A 4 5.91 -16.52 4.73
CA SER A 4 4.91 -15.69 4.06
C SER A 4 4.14 -14.88 5.09
N LEU A 5 4.00 -13.58 4.85
CA LEU A 5 3.12 -12.74 5.65
C LEU A 5 1.67 -13.03 5.26
N THR A 6 0.82 -13.34 6.24
CA THR A 6 -0.59 -13.69 5.99
C THR A 6 -1.52 -12.54 6.33
N TRP A 7 -1.25 -11.83 7.43
CA TRP A 7 -2.04 -10.71 7.92
C TRP A 7 -1.16 -9.67 8.59
N SER A 8 -1.62 -8.43 8.56
CA SER A 8 -1.04 -7.32 9.31
C SER A 8 -2.14 -6.62 10.12
N TYR A 9 -1.79 -6.23 11.35
CA TYR A 9 -2.65 -5.45 12.24
C TYR A 9 -1.90 -4.19 12.64
N GLY A 10 -2.64 -3.08 12.76
CA GLY A 10 -2.08 -1.77 13.06
C GLY A 10 -1.63 -1.01 11.81
N PHE A 11 -1.46 0.30 11.98
CA PHE A 11 -1.00 1.22 10.95
C PHE A 11 -0.04 2.24 11.57
N ASP A 12 0.79 2.86 10.73
CA ASP A 12 1.65 3.97 11.17
C ASP A 12 0.78 5.22 11.39
N LYS A 13 0.57 5.58 12.66
CA LYS A 13 -0.24 6.74 13.06
C LYS A 13 0.43 8.08 12.76
N ASP A 14 1.76 8.09 12.60
CA ASP A 14 2.56 9.30 12.40
C ASP A 14 2.74 9.60 10.91
N LEU A 15 2.46 8.62 10.04
CA LEU A 15 2.43 8.82 8.60
C LEU A 15 1.16 9.57 8.17
N VAL A 16 1.31 10.84 7.84
CA VAL A 16 0.23 11.67 7.28
C VAL A 16 -0.31 11.04 6.00
N GLY A 17 -1.62 10.83 5.95
CA GLY A 17 -2.26 10.15 4.82
C GLY A 17 -1.94 8.66 4.73
N GLY A 18 -1.36 8.07 5.78
CA GLY A 18 -0.99 6.65 5.87
C GLY A 18 -2.16 5.68 5.84
N VAL A 19 -3.40 6.16 6.03
CA VAL A 19 -4.66 5.41 5.88
C VAL A 19 -5.57 6.16 4.93
N GLN A 20 -6.02 5.52 3.85
CA GLN A 20 -6.88 6.14 2.85
C GLN A 20 -7.94 5.20 2.30
N SER A 21 -9.12 5.75 1.99
CA SER A 21 -10.16 5.01 1.29
C SER A 21 -9.80 4.79 -0.17
N LEU A 22 -10.04 3.56 -0.65
CA LEU A 22 -10.01 3.17 -2.06
C LEU A 22 -11.42 3.03 -2.66
N GLY A 23 -12.47 3.27 -1.87
CA GLY A 23 -13.83 3.34 -2.37
C GLY A 23 -14.05 4.63 -3.16
N GLU A 24 -14.58 4.50 -4.38
CA GLU A 24 -15.04 5.61 -5.19
C GLU A 24 -16.54 5.86 -4.97
N GLY A 25 -17.00 7.11 -5.15
CA GLY A 25 -18.42 7.44 -5.02
C GLY A 25 -19.26 6.67 -6.05
N GLY A 26 -20.14 5.79 -5.58
CA GLY A 26 -20.97 4.92 -6.42
C GLY A 26 -20.40 3.52 -6.65
N SER A 27 -19.20 3.22 -6.16
CA SER A 27 -18.61 1.89 -6.21
C SER A 27 -18.96 1.08 -4.96
N GLU A 28 -19.31 -0.20 -5.13
CA GLU A 28 -19.51 -1.13 -4.01
C GLU A 28 -18.20 -1.54 -3.32
N ARG A 29 -17.04 -1.17 -3.88
CA ARG A 29 -15.72 -1.44 -3.33
C ARG A 29 -15.56 -0.80 -1.93
N LYS A 30 -15.64 -1.63 -0.90
CA LYS A 30 -15.34 -1.24 0.49
C LYS A 30 -13.90 -1.63 0.82
N SER A 31 -12.95 -0.94 0.21
CA SER A 31 -11.51 -1.15 0.44
C SER A 31 -10.86 0.08 1.07
N ILE A 32 -9.92 -0.17 1.98
CA ILE A 32 -9.01 0.84 2.52
C ILE A 32 -7.57 0.42 2.27
N PHE A 33 -6.71 1.39 2.04
CA PHE A 33 -5.27 1.22 2.06
C PHE A 33 -4.71 1.73 3.39
N PHE A 34 -3.78 1.02 3.99
CA PHE A 34 -2.97 1.54 5.09
C PHE A 34 -1.52 1.06 5.04
N VAL A 35 -0.62 1.82 5.64
CA VAL A 35 0.79 1.46 5.77
C VAL A 35 1.06 0.82 7.12
N SER A 36 1.78 -0.31 7.11
CA SER A 36 2.29 -0.99 8.29
C SER A 36 3.77 -1.31 8.11
N GLY A 37 4.64 -0.45 8.65
CA GLY A 37 6.09 -0.57 8.53
C GLY A 37 6.58 -0.53 7.08
N THR A 38 7.10 -1.65 6.58
CA THR A 38 7.61 -1.79 5.20
C THR A 38 6.56 -2.28 4.20
N THR A 39 5.32 -2.52 4.65
CA THR A 39 4.28 -3.15 3.84
C THR A 39 3.07 -2.21 3.70
N GLY A 40 2.62 -2.01 2.47
CA GLY A 40 1.31 -1.43 2.20
C GLY A 40 0.24 -2.51 2.29
N VAL A 41 -0.89 -2.23 2.92
CA VAL A 41 -1.98 -3.19 3.11
C VAL A 41 -3.23 -2.66 2.44
N ILE A 42 -3.80 -3.43 1.52
CA ILE A 42 -5.14 -3.21 1.00
C ILE A 42 -6.07 -4.14 1.77
N PHE A 43 -6.92 -3.58 2.61
CA PHE A 43 -7.97 -4.30 3.29
C PHE A 43 -9.28 -4.13 2.53
N THR A 44 -9.92 -5.23 2.17
CA THR A 44 -11.17 -5.24 1.41
C THR A 44 -12.25 -5.98 2.20
N HIS A 45 -13.44 -5.40 2.19
CA HIS A 45 -14.66 -6.01 2.68
C HIS A 45 -15.61 -6.21 1.49
N ASP A 46 -16.04 -7.44 1.24
CA ASP A 46 -16.87 -7.76 0.05
C ASP A 46 -18.35 -7.38 0.19
N GLY A 47 -18.79 -7.07 1.41
CA GLY A 47 -20.18 -6.70 1.70
C GLY A 47 -21.03 -7.86 2.18
N GLU A 48 -20.61 -9.09 1.90
CA GLU A 48 -21.20 -10.34 2.40
C GLU A 48 -20.60 -10.77 3.75
N GLY A 49 -19.63 -9.99 4.25
CA GLY A 49 -19.01 -10.16 5.56
C GLY A 49 -17.60 -10.74 5.48
N ASN A 50 -17.10 -11.06 4.28
CA ASN A 50 -15.74 -11.52 4.09
C ASN A 50 -14.76 -10.36 4.16
N LYS A 51 -13.58 -10.65 4.72
CA LYS A 51 -12.50 -9.68 4.93
C LYS A 51 -11.21 -10.25 4.39
N THR A 52 -10.60 -9.55 3.45
CA THR A 52 -9.33 -9.95 2.85
C THR A 52 -8.28 -8.85 3.01
N GLN A 53 -7.03 -9.27 3.11
CA GLN A 53 -5.87 -8.38 3.06
C GLN A 53 -4.99 -8.78 1.89
N THR A 54 -4.60 -7.78 1.10
CA THR A 54 -3.55 -7.93 0.10
C THR A 54 -2.35 -7.10 0.50
N LEU A 55 -1.17 -7.72 0.46
CA LEU A 55 0.06 -7.19 1.04
C LEU A 55 1.00 -6.73 -0.08
N LEU A 56 1.24 -5.41 -0.13
CA LEU A 56 2.13 -4.77 -1.09
C LEU A 56 3.54 -4.74 -0.49
N GLN A 57 4.35 -5.74 -0.87
CA GLN A 57 5.70 -5.95 -0.35
C GLN A 57 6.77 -5.59 -1.38
N GLY A 58 7.86 -4.99 -0.93
CA GLY A 58 9.00 -4.63 -1.77
C GLY A 58 9.94 -3.63 -1.11
N HIS A 59 9.44 -2.84 -0.15
CA HIS A 59 10.27 -1.92 0.62
C HIS A 59 11.15 -2.66 1.63
N VAL A 60 12.42 -2.28 1.67
CA VAL A 60 13.38 -2.77 2.70
C VAL A 60 13.45 -1.83 3.89
N ASN A 61 13.08 -0.56 3.70
CA ASN A 61 12.95 0.42 4.76
C ASN A 61 11.47 0.65 5.10
N ALA A 62 11.20 1.30 6.23
CA ALA A 62 9.84 1.72 6.56
C ALA A 62 9.32 2.70 5.50
N ILE A 63 8.08 2.48 5.05
CA ILE A 63 7.40 3.38 4.12
C ILE A 63 7.16 4.69 4.85
N THR A 64 7.64 5.79 4.27
CA THR A 64 7.56 7.14 4.84
C THR A 64 6.74 8.11 3.99
N GLY A 65 6.21 7.65 2.86
CA GLY A 65 5.34 8.45 2.01
C GLY A 65 4.34 7.57 1.28
N VAL A 66 3.09 8.05 1.19
CA VAL A 66 2.05 7.43 0.39
C VAL A 66 1.21 8.50 -0.29
N VAL A 67 0.83 8.25 -1.55
CA VAL A 67 -0.22 9.00 -2.23
C VAL A 67 -1.09 8.05 -3.04
N ILE A 68 -2.38 8.35 -3.11
CA ILE A 68 -3.34 7.64 -3.96
C ILE A 68 -3.82 8.61 -5.02
N SER A 69 -3.81 8.15 -6.26
CA SER A 69 -4.42 8.84 -7.41
C SER A 69 -5.89 9.21 -7.16
N THR A 70 -6.35 10.28 -7.80
CA THR A 70 -7.74 10.77 -7.65
C THR A 70 -8.76 9.72 -8.08
N ASP A 71 -8.47 8.96 -9.13
CA ASP A 71 -9.30 7.85 -9.63
C ASP A 71 -9.18 6.56 -8.79
N LYS A 72 -8.39 6.57 -7.72
CA LYS A 72 -8.13 5.44 -6.82
C LYS A 72 -7.51 4.21 -7.48
N LYS A 73 -7.04 4.28 -8.73
CA LYS A 73 -6.48 3.12 -9.47
C LYS A 73 -5.00 2.90 -9.22
N ARG A 74 -4.31 3.91 -8.72
CA ARG A 74 -2.87 3.89 -8.43
C ARG A 74 -2.57 4.28 -7.00
N ILE A 75 -1.73 3.48 -6.36
CA ILE A 75 -1.13 3.77 -5.05
C ILE A 75 0.36 3.95 -5.29
N VAL A 76 0.95 5.00 -4.74
CA VAL A 76 2.40 5.20 -4.74
C VAL A 76 2.90 5.13 -3.32
N THR A 77 3.89 4.27 -3.07
CA THR A 77 4.57 4.14 -1.78
C THR A 77 6.04 4.51 -1.93
N ALA A 78 6.58 5.19 -0.92
CA ALA A 78 7.96 5.66 -0.88
C ALA A 78 8.57 5.32 0.47
N ASP A 79 9.83 4.91 0.47
CA ASP A 79 10.62 4.84 1.70
C ASP A 79 11.82 5.79 1.66
N LYS A 80 12.49 5.90 2.82
CA LYS A 80 13.72 6.68 2.96
C LYS A 80 14.83 5.80 3.52
N GLY A 81 16.07 6.13 3.17
CA GLY A 81 17.25 5.44 3.68
C GLY A 81 18.08 4.82 2.57
N LYS A 82 18.95 3.89 2.96
CA LYS A 82 19.82 3.16 2.04
C LYS A 82 18.96 2.26 1.16
N ASP A 83 19.28 2.23 -0.13
CA ASP A 83 18.54 1.44 -1.12
C ASP A 83 17.04 1.80 -1.17
N SER A 84 16.73 3.09 -0.98
CA SER A 84 15.37 3.59 -1.04
C SER A 84 14.71 3.33 -2.38
N LEU A 85 13.40 3.16 -2.35
CA LEU A 85 12.58 2.84 -3.50
C LEU A 85 11.23 3.55 -3.46
N LEU A 86 10.72 3.80 -4.66
CA LEU A 86 9.34 4.18 -4.92
C LEU A 86 8.68 3.03 -5.68
N VAL A 87 7.48 2.63 -5.27
CA VAL A 87 6.66 1.68 -6.03
C VAL A 87 5.33 2.29 -6.37
N VAL A 88 4.95 2.16 -7.64
CA VAL A 88 3.61 2.44 -8.14
C VAL A 88 2.88 1.12 -8.26
N TRP A 89 1.74 1.00 -7.59
CA TRP A 89 0.90 -0.18 -7.55
C TRP A 89 -0.40 0.06 -8.30
N ASP A 90 -0.90 -0.97 -8.95
CA ASP A 90 -2.30 -1.04 -9.35
C ASP A 90 -3.14 -1.40 -8.11
N SER A 91 -4.16 -0.60 -7.80
CA SER A 91 -4.94 -0.81 -6.58
C SER A 91 -5.93 -1.96 -6.69
N GLU A 92 -6.33 -2.36 -7.90
CA GLU A 92 -7.33 -3.42 -8.13
C GLU A 92 -6.66 -4.79 -8.17
N THR A 93 -5.57 -4.91 -8.91
CA THR A 93 -4.82 -6.16 -9.03
C THR A 93 -3.78 -6.32 -7.92
N ALA A 94 -3.48 -5.25 -7.18
CA ALA A 94 -2.44 -5.20 -6.15
C ALA A 94 -1.03 -5.54 -6.67
N THR A 95 -0.78 -5.35 -7.97
CA THR A 95 0.50 -5.65 -8.60
C THR A 95 1.38 -4.40 -8.74
N PRO A 96 2.71 -4.52 -8.62
CA PRO A 96 3.61 -3.41 -8.89
C PRO A 96 3.60 -3.09 -10.39
N VAL A 97 3.20 -1.88 -10.74
CA VAL A 97 3.21 -1.33 -12.12
C VAL A 97 4.59 -0.80 -12.46
N LYS A 98 5.25 -0.14 -11.49
CA LYS A 98 6.59 0.42 -11.69
C LYS A 98 7.34 0.50 -10.37
N THR A 99 8.60 0.12 -10.39
CA THR A 99 9.53 0.32 -9.27
C THR A 99 10.65 1.25 -9.71
N ILE A 100 10.90 2.29 -8.92
CA ILE A 100 12.01 3.23 -9.12
C ILE A 100 12.97 3.04 -7.97
N TYR A 101 14.14 2.50 -8.29
CA TYR A 101 15.21 2.27 -7.34
C TYR A 101 16.08 3.52 -7.21
N ARG A 102 16.49 3.85 -5.99
CA ARG A 102 17.37 4.99 -5.66
C ARG A 102 16.89 6.30 -6.33
N PRO A 103 15.67 6.77 -5.98
CA PRO A 103 15.09 7.95 -6.61
C PRO A 103 15.80 9.25 -6.27
N HIS A 104 16.66 9.25 -5.26
CA HIS A 104 17.50 10.39 -4.90
C HIS A 104 18.92 10.18 -5.46
N PRO A 105 19.50 11.19 -6.13
CA PRO A 105 20.91 11.18 -6.48
C PRO A 105 21.75 11.11 -5.20
N THR A 106 22.76 10.24 -5.22
CA THR A 106 23.82 10.20 -4.21
C THR A 106 24.85 11.30 -4.45
#